data_AF-A0A7C2K0F7-F1
#
_entry.id   AF-A0A7C2K0F7-F1
#
_cell.length_a   1.000
_cell.length_b   1.000
_cell.length_c   1.000
_cell.angle_alpha   90.00
_cell.angle_beta   90.00
_cell.angle_gamma   90.00
#
_symmetry.space_group_name_H-M   'P 1'
#
loop_
_entity.id
_entity.type
_entity.pdbx_description
1 polymer ?
#
loop_
_entity_poly.entity_id
_entity_poly.type
_entity_poly.pdbx_seq_one_letter_code
_entity_poly.pdbx_strand_id
1 'polypeptide(L)'
;MAGEWASIKALVRAGYNKLKSKLPGNKGIDGVWIKRNERNEIIDILIVESKAAADGVGSLGKTKHIGDQMSTTWISDRLKKMAASDDPDLKYTAELIEAFIASGGKVRKKINVLDPFGRNRWNVLPPPDGGTYP
;
A
#
# COMPACT_ATOMS: atom_id res chain seq x y z
N MET A 1 -14.03 5.12 11.38
CA MET A 1 -12.68 5.65 11.73
C MET A 1 -11.85 4.75 12.64
N ALA A 2 -12.39 3.79 13.42
CA ALA A 2 -11.58 3.01 14.37
C ALA A 2 -10.61 1.96 13.76
N GLY A 3 -10.99 1.27 12.67
CA GLY A 3 -10.17 0.17 12.15
C GLY A 3 -8.89 0.61 11.41
N GLU A 4 -8.90 1.77 10.75
CA GLU A 4 -7.71 2.32 10.07
C GLU A 4 -6.61 2.69 11.09
N TRP A 5 -7.00 3.18 12.26
CA TRP A 5 -6.07 3.44 13.36
C TRP A 5 -5.44 2.16 13.93
N ALA A 6 -6.21 1.08 14.02
CA ALA A 6 -5.69 -0.19 14.53
C ALA A 6 -4.68 -0.84 13.55
N SER A 7 -4.86 -0.65 12.23
CA SER A 7 -3.92 -1.21 11.23
C SER A 7 -2.63 -0.42 11.21
N ILE A 8 -2.72 0.91 11.34
CA ILE A 8 -1.58 1.81 11.53
C ILE A 8 -0.78 1.39 12.77
N LYS A 9 -1.44 1.20 13.93
CA LYS A 9 -0.75 0.80 15.18
C LYS A 9 -0.01 -0.52 15.04
N ALA A 10 -0.61 -1.51 14.37
CA ALA A 10 0.04 -2.80 14.14
C ALA A 10 1.31 -2.69 13.28
N LEU A 11 1.28 -1.86 12.23
CA LEU A 11 2.42 -1.61 11.36
C LEU A 11 3.52 -0.82 12.08
N VAL A 12 3.16 0.23 12.82
CA VAL A 12 4.12 0.99 13.63
C VAL A 12 4.81 0.08 14.66
N ARG A 13 4.05 -0.76 15.39
CA ARG A 13 4.62 -1.72 16.34
C ARG A 13 5.54 -2.75 15.66
N ALA A 14 5.29 -3.08 14.39
CA ALA A 14 6.13 -3.98 13.60
C ALA A 14 7.38 -3.29 13.01
N GLY A 15 7.59 -2.00 13.30
CA GLY A 15 8.75 -1.21 12.88
C GLY A 15 8.58 -0.52 11.53
N TYR A 16 7.34 -0.35 11.05
CA TYR A 16 7.08 0.36 9.80
C TYR A 16 6.79 1.84 10.03
N ASN A 17 7.29 2.64 9.10
CA ASN A 17 6.97 4.07 8.98
C ASN A 17 6.11 4.29 7.74
N LYS A 18 5.05 5.09 7.86
CA LYS A 18 4.17 5.43 6.74
C LYS A 18 4.81 6.51 5.88
N LEU A 19 4.80 6.32 4.57
CA LEU A 19 5.13 7.35 3.58
C LEU A 19 3.85 7.96 3.00
N LYS A 20 3.99 9.14 2.39
CA LYS A 20 2.88 9.79 1.69
C LYS A 20 2.59 9.05 0.39
N SER A 21 1.35 8.61 0.21
CA SER A 21 0.99 7.72 -0.90
C SER A 21 -0.35 8.03 -1.58
N LYS A 22 -1.08 9.03 -1.06
CA LYS A 22 -2.39 9.43 -1.58
C LYS A 22 -2.24 10.62 -2.51
N LEU A 23 -2.74 10.45 -3.74
CA LEU A 23 -2.92 11.52 -4.72
C LEU A 23 -4.10 12.43 -4.32
N PRO A 24 -4.16 13.67 -4.83
CA PRO A 24 -5.27 14.59 -4.60
C PRO A 24 -6.64 13.95 -4.87
N GLY A 25 -7.62 14.29 -4.02
CA GLY A 25 -8.97 13.70 -4.08
C GLY A 25 -9.09 12.31 -3.47
N ASN A 26 -8.20 11.94 -2.53
CA ASN A 26 -8.18 10.64 -1.85
C ASN A 26 -8.08 9.45 -2.83
N LYS A 27 -7.29 9.64 -3.90
CA LYS A 27 -7.03 8.63 -4.93
C LYS A 27 -5.63 8.05 -4.69
N GLY A 28 -5.33 6.90 -5.29
CA GLY A 28 -3.99 6.30 -5.22
C GLY A 28 -3.89 5.19 -4.19
N ILE A 29 -2.73 5.05 -3.56
CA ILE A 29 -2.40 3.95 -2.65
C ILE A 29 -2.76 4.36 -1.22
N ASP A 30 -3.57 3.56 -0.52
CA ASP A 30 -4.02 3.90 0.84
C ASP A 30 -2.87 4.04 1.85
N GLY A 31 -1.84 3.20 1.72
CA GLY A 31 -0.62 3.32 2.48
C GLY A 31 0.58 2.68 1.80
N VAL A 32 1.68 3.43 1.76
CA VAL A 32 3.02 2.89 1.55
C VAL A 32 3.73 2.91 2.90
N TRP A 33 4.34 1.78 3.25
CA TRP A 33 5.01 1.58 4.52
C TRP A 33 6.41 1.05 4.30
N ILE A 34 7.39 1.61 4.99
CA ILE A 34 8.79 1.18 4.89
C ILE A 34 9.27 0.66 6.23
N LYS A 35 10.10 -0.39 6.20
CA LYS A 35 10.85 -0.86 7.35
C LYS A 35 12.33 -0.74 7.04
N ARG A 36 13.07 -0.20 8.00
CA ARG A 36 14.52 -0.05 7.92
C ARG A 36 15.21 -0.88 8.98
N ASN A 37 16.45 -1.30 8.71
CA ASN A 37 17.32 -1.88 9.72
C ASN A 37 18.03 -0.79 10.53
N GLU A 38 18.89 -1.20 11.47
CA GLU A 38 19.68 -0.32 12.33
C GLU A 38 20.67 0.56 11.56
N ARG A 39 21.05 0.16 10.34
CA ARG A 39 21.91 0.94 9.43
C ARG A 39 21.12 1.93 8.57
N ASN A 40 19.82 2.09 8.84
CA ASN A 40 18.90 2.92 8.07
C ASN A 40 18.67 2.42 6.62
N GLU A 41 19.04 1.17 6.31
CA GLU A 41 18.80 0.55 5.01
C GLU A 41 17.36 0.03 4.94
N ILE A 42 16.70 0.17 3.78
CA ILE A 42 15.33 -0.35 3.57
C ILE A 42 15.41 -1.87 3.44
N ILE A 43 14.72 -2.58 4.33
CA ILE A 43 14.66 -4.05 4.31
C ILE A 43 13.30 -4.58 3.88
N ASP A 44 12.27 -3.74 3.89
CA ASP A 44 10.94 -4.10 3.39
C ASP A 44 10.13 -2.86 3.02
N ILE A 45 9.37 -2.97 1.94
CA ILE A 45 8.36 -2.01 1.54
C ILE A 45 7.03 -2.75 1.44
N LEU A 46 6.00 -2.18 2.04
CA LEU A 46 4.66 -2.72 2.06
C LEU A 46 3.66 -1.71 1.49
N ILE A 47 2.99 -2.09 0.41
CA ILE A 47 1.83 -1.39 -0.16
C ILE A 47 0.57 -2.00 0.45
N VAL A 48 -0.26 -1.14 1.03
CA VAL A 48 -1.52 -1.52 1.70
C VAL A 48 -2.70 -0.83 1.03
N GLU A 49 -3.71 -1.60 0.67
CA GLU A 49 -5.07 -1.12 0.36
C GLU A 49 -5.97 -1.44 1.56
N SER A 50 -6.77 -0.47 2.01
CA SER A 50 -7.74 -0.66 3.10
C SER A 50 -9.16 -0.68 2.57
N LYS A 51 -9.91 -1.75 2.88
CA LYS A 51 -11.32 -1.89 2.51
C LYS A 51 -12.19 -2.01 3.75
N ALA A 52 -13.25 -1.21 3.81
CA ALA A 52 -14.34 -1.43 4.75
C ALA A 52 -15.33 -2.43 4.13
N ALA A 53 -15.64 -3.51 4.85
CA ALA A 53 -16.64 -4.49 4.44
C ALA A 53 -17.77 -4.50 5.48
N ALA A 54 -19.01 -4.27 5.05
CA ALA A 54 -20.19 -4.29 5.92
C ALA A 54 -20.55 -5.70 6.44
N ASP A 55 -20.03 -6.74 5.78
CA ASP A 55 -20.28 -8.16 6.05
C ASP A 55 -18.97 -8.96 6.29
N GLY A 56 -17.83 -8.28 6.36
CA GLY A 56 -16.52 -8.92 6.53
C GLY A 56 -15.95 -9.60 5.27
N VAL A 57 -16.64 -9.51 4.12
CA VAL A 57 -16.14 -9.98 2.82
C VAL A 57 -15.84 -8.76 1.96
N GLY A 58 -14.63 -8.21 2.10
CA GLY A 58 -14.16 -7.18 1.18
C GLY A 58 -14.07 -7.76 -0.24
N SER A 59 -14.47 -6.99 -1.24
CA SER A 59 -14.12 -7.29 -2.63
C SER A 59 -13.14 -6.22 -3.12
N LEU A 60 -12.17 -6.61 -3.94
CA LEU A 60 -11.37 -5.64 -4.68
C LEU A 60 -12.30 -4.95 -5.68
N GLY A 61 -12.35 -3.62 -5.62
CA GLY A 61 -13.07 -2.84 -6.63
C GLY A 61 -12.37 -3.01 -7.97
N LYS A 62 -13.06 -3.54 -8.98
CA LYS A 62 -12.57 -3.49 -10.36
C LYS A 62 -12.50 -2.02 -10.77
N THR A 63 -11.31 -1.50 -11.10
CA THR A 63 -11.25 -0.17 -11.71
C THR A 63 -11.56 -0.32 -13.20
N LYS A 64 -12.62 0.37 -13.67
CA LYS A 64 -13.18 0.21 -15.03
C LYS A 64 -12.16 0.36 -16.20
N HIS A 65 -10.94 0.86 -15.95
CA HIS A 65 -10.02 1.27 -17.02
C HIS A 65 -8.54 0.89 -16.84
N ILE A 66 -8.07 0.42 -15.66
CA ILE A 66 -6.62 0.24 -15.38
C ILE A 66 -6.27 -1.18 -14.89
N GLY A 67 -7.28 -2.04 -14.70
CA GLY A 67 -7.15 -3.37 -14.11
C GLY A 67 -7.64 -3.42 -12.65
N ASP A 68 -7.37 -4.54 -11.99
CA ASP A 68 -7.77 -4.77 -10.60
C ASP A 68 -6.89 -3.94 -9.65
N GLN A 69 -7.49 -3.31 -8.64
CA GLN A 69 -6.69 -2.62 -7.61
C GLN A 69 -5.66 -3.59 -7.01
N MET A 70 -4.47 -3.08 -6.70
CA MET A 70 -3.32 -3.87 -6.24
C MET A 70 -2.68 -4.81 -7.29
N SER A 71 -3.12 -4.77 -8.56
CA SER A 71 -2.36 -5.38 -9.65
C SER A 71 -1.04 -4.65 -9.88
N THR A 72 -0.09 -5.33 -10.50
CA THR A 72 1.21 -4.75 -10.89
C THR A 72 1.02 -3.56 -11.82
N THR A 73 0.11 -3.67 -12.79
CA THR A 73 -0.23 -2.57 -13.71
C THR A 73 -0.83 -1.37 -12.98
N TRP A 74 -1.71 -1.61 -12.02
CA TRP A 74 -2.33 -0.55 -11.23
C TRP A 74 -1.32 0.16 -10.34
N ILE A 75 -0.45 -0.58 -9.65
CA ILE A 75 0.61 0.01 -8.81
C ILE A 75 1.56 0.84 -9.67
N SER A 76 2.01 0.31 -10.81
CA SER A 76 2.88 1.04 -11.74
C SER A 76 2.23 2.35 -12.23
N ASP A 77 0.95 2.35 -12.58
CA ASP A 77 0.22 3.58 -12.94
C ASP A 77 0.17 4.58 -11.77
N ARG A 78 -0.02 4.12 -10.53
CA ARG A 78 -0.01 5.00 -9.35
C ARG A 78 1.37 5.59 -9.08
N LEU A 79 2.43 4.79 -9.17
CA LEU A 79 3.80 5.27 -8.98
C LEU A 79 4.17 6.31 -10.05
N LYS A 80 3.81 6.08 -11.32
CA LYS A 80 3.98 7.08 -12.39
C LYS A 80 3.27 8.40 -12.09
N LYS A 81 2.03 8.34 -11.59
CA LYS A 81 1.27 9.54 -11.21
C LYS A 81 1.85 10.25 -9.99
N MET A 82 2.38 9.51 -9.02
CA MET A 82 3.07 10.07 -7.86
C MET A 82 4.37 10.76 -8.27
N ALA A 83 5.17 10.15 -9.15
CA ALA A 83 6.38 10.74 -9.71
C ALA A 83 6.10 12.00 -10.56
N ALA A 84 4.94 12.06 -11.22
CA ALA A 84 4.51 13.23 -12.00
C ALA A 84 3.85 14.33 -11.15
N SER A 85 3.64 14.12 -9.84
CA SER A 85 2.97 15.09 -8.97
C SER A 85 3.86 16.29 -8.64
N ASP A 86 3.27 17.48 -8.43
CA ASP A 86 4.00 18.64 -7.89
C ASP A 86 4.39 18.48 -6.41
N ASP A 87 3.88 17.44 -5.74
CA ASP A 87 4.14 17.14 -4.35
C ASP A 87 5.49 16.40 -4.18
N PRO A 88 6.50 17.02 -3.54
CA PRO A 88 7.84 16.43 -3.41
C PRO A 88 7.84 15.13 -2.59
N ASP A 89 6.92 14.96 -1.63
CA ASP A 89 6.86 13.75 -0.81
C ASP A 89 6.30 12.55 -1.60
N LEU A 90 5.35 12.81 -2.52
CA LEU A 90 4.81 11.77 -3.40
C LEU A 90 5.86 11.33 -4.42
N LYS A 91 6.61 12.28 -4.99
CA LYS A 91 7.77 12.01 -5.85
C LYS A 91 8.80 11.15 -5.14
N TYR A 92 9.24 11.59 -3.96
CA TYR A 92 10.19 10.84 -3.13
C TYR A 92 9.73 9.41 -2.86
N THR A 93 8.44 9.23 -2.56
CA THR A 93 7.89 7.90 -2.27
C THR A 93 7.92 6.99 -3.50
N ALA A 94 7.60 7.53 -4.69
CA ALA A 94 7.69 6.76 -5.93
C ALA A 94 9.15 6.39 -6.26
N GLU A 95 10.06 7.35 -6.20
CA GLU A 95 11.49 7.14 -6.48
C GLU A 95 12.13 6.13 -5.52
N LEU A 96 11.78 6.19 -4.23
CA LEU A 96 12.27 5.25 -3.23
C LEU A 96 11.84 3.80 -3.52
N ILE A 97 10.60 3.61 -3.99
CA ILE A 97 10.08 2.30 -4.36
C ILE A 97 10.84 1.76 -5.59
N GLU A 98 10.97 2.58 -6.64
CA GLU A 98 11.70 2.22 -7.87
C GLU A 98 13.16 1.89 -7.59
N ALA A 99 13.83 2.67 -6.73
CA ALA A 99 15.21 2.41 -6.32
C ALA A 99 15.36 1.09 -5.55
N PHE A 100 14.44 0.79 -4.64
CA PHE A 100 14.42 -0.48 -3.91
C PHE A 100 14.28 -1.67 -4.86
N ILE A 101 13.38 -1.58 -5.83
CA ILE A 101 13.18 -2.59 -6.88
C ILE A 101 14.43 -2.75 -7.75
N ALA A 102 15.01 -1.64 -8.20
CA ALA A 102 16.23 -1.65 -9.01
C ALA A 102 17.42 -2.31 -8.29
N SER A 103 17.45 -2.26 -6.96
CA SER A 103 18.45 -2.95 -6.13
C SER A 103 18.18 -4.45 -5.91
N GLY A 104 17.10 -4.98 -6.51
CA GLY A 104 16.67 -6.38 -6.37
C GLY A 104 15.69 -6.62 -5.23
N GLY A 105 15.20 -5.56 -4.58
CA GLY A 105 14.15 -5.63 -3.58
C GLY A 105 12.80 -6.05 -4.18
N LYS A 106 11.92 -6.62 -3.35
CA LYS A 106 10.54 -6.95 -3.74
C LYS A 106 9.55 -6.25 -2.83
N VAL A 107 8.61 -5.51 -3.40
CA VAL A 107 7.62 -4.78 -2.60
C VAL A 107 6.47 -5.71 -2.25
N ARG A 108 6.14 -5.84 -0.96
CA ARG A 108 5.00 -6.66 -0.55
C ARG A 108 3.69 -5.92 -0.72
N LYS A 109 2.64 -6.66 -1.05
CA LYS A 109 1.28 -6.18 -1.21
C LYS A 109 0.39 -6.79 -0.13
N LYS A 110 -0.39 -5.98 0.56
CA LYS A 110 -1.41 -6.46 1.49
C LYS A 110 -2.72 -5.71 1.33
N ILE A 111 -3.81 -6.45 1.53
CA ILE A 111 -5.15 -5.88 1.65
C ILE A 111 -5.55 -6.01 3.11
N ASN A 112 -5.92 -4.88 3.71
CA ASN A 112 -6.49 -4.82 5.04
C ASN A 112 -8.01 -4.73 4.92
N VAL A 113 -8.72 -5.71 5.47
CA VAL A 113 -10.19 -5.68 5.53
C VAL A 113 -10.62 -5.28 6.94
N LEU A 114 -11.41 -4.22 7.02
CA LEU A 114 -12.05 -3.76 8.25
C LEU A 114 -13.47 -4.34 8.30
N ASP A 115 -13.78 -5.07 9.37
CA ASP A 115 -15.16 -5.48 9.65
C ASP A 115 -15.98 -4.32 10.27
N PRO A 116 -17.32 -4.46 10.39
CA PRO A 116 -18.17 -3.41 10.97
C PRO A 116 -17.83 -3.06 12.42
N PHE A 117 -17.12 -3.93 13.12
CA PHE A 117 -16.68 -3.75 14.51
C PHE A 117 -15.28 -3.13 14.59
N GLY A 118 -14.67 -2.78 13.45
CA GLY A 118 -13.34 -2.18 13.38
C GLY A 118 -12.19 -3.17 13.57
N ARG A 119 -12.44 -4.48 13.51
CA ARG A 119 -11.39 -5.50 13.57
C ARG A 119 -10.69 -5.61 12.21
N ASN A 120 -9.36 -5.57 12.24
CA ASN A 120 -8.54 -5.72 11.05
C ASN A 120 -8.27 -7.19 10.75
N ARG A 121 -8.47 -7.57 9.49
CA ARG A 121 -8.04 -8.87 8.98
C ARG A 121 -7.07 -8.67 7.83
N TRP A 122 -5.88 -9.21 8.00
CA TRP A 122 -4.83 -9.27 6.98
C TRP A 122 -4.93 -10.61 6.23
N ASN A 123 -4.58 -10.63 4.94
CA ASN A 123 -4.53 -11.84 4.09
C ASN A 123 -5.89 -12.50 3.79
N VAL A 124 -7.01 -11.80 3.98
CA VAL A 124 -8.35 -12.32 3.60
C VAL A 124 -8.54 -12.28 2.08
N LEU A 125 -7.86 -11.35 1.40
CA LEU A 125 -7.87 -11.22 -0.05
C LEU A 125 -6.43 -11.29 -0.55
N PRO A 126 -6.11 -12.23 -1.45
CA PRO A 126 -4.85 -12.17 -2.16
C PRO A 126 -4.89 -10.99 -3.15
N PRO A 127 -3.78 -10.26 -3.32
CA PRO A 127 -3.67 -9.34 -4.45
C PRO A 127 -3.75 -10.13 -5.77
N PRO A 128 -4.30 -9.53 -6.85
CA PRO A 128 -4.68 -10.24 -8.07
C PRO A 128 -3.49 -10.92 -8.78
N ASP A 129 -2.29 -10.36 -8.64
CA ASP A 129 -1.06 -10.88 -9.25
C ASP A 129 -0.09 -11.46 -8.20
N GLY A 130 -0.60 -11.94 -7.06
CA GLY A 130 0.18 -12.47 -5.95
C GLY A 130 0.66 -11.41 -4.94
N GLY A 131 1.32 -11.85 -3.87
CA GLY A 131 1.67 -11.02 -2.69
C GLY A 131 2.81 -10.01 -2.87
N THR A 132 3.42 -9.91 -4.05
CA THR A 132 4.60 -9.07 -4.31
C THR A 132 4.51 -8.30 -5.62
N TYR A 133 4.99 -7.07 -5.61
CA TYR A 133 5.20 -6.22 -6.78
C TYR A 133 6.70 -6.25 -7.11
N PRO A 134 7.06 -6.51 -8.39
CA PRO A 134 8.45 -6.65 -8.82
C PRO A 134 9.22 -5.35 -8.63
#